data_AF-A0A917NMM3-F1
#
_entry.id   AF-A0A917NMM3-F1
#
_cell.length_a   1.000
_cell.length_b   1.000
_cell.length_c   1.000
_cell.angle_alpha   90.00
_cell.angle_beta   90.00
_cell.angle_gamma   90.00
#
_symmetry.space_group_name_H-M   'P 1'
#
loop_
_entity.id
_entity.type
_entity.pdbx_description
1 polymer ?
#
loop_
_entity_poly.entity_id
_entity_poly.type
_entity_poly.pdbx_seq_one_letter_code
_entity_poly.pdbx_strand_id
1 'polypeptide(L)'
;MDLPEPGRQRRWTVLLRWLLLIPQYIALLFLWVAASVVLVVGWFAALITGRLPEPIASFLTGYLVYSTRVTAYAMLLVDAYPPFAFLAPDYPVQVEVHPGKLNRLAVLFRIILLIPATVVVELLIFGWYVLSPIFWLMVLIRGRMPRTLFEATAATARYDMRLYAYLMMLTAAYPKRLFGDAPAPSEQPGSATRPLLLSDAGKALVVCFLVLGAALLIFNNFISATNNTSTTSQPSAASQASPSEGVMTRLGVRQPVRQQQRTTTAVGPPRLPL
;
A
#
# COMPACT_ATOMS: atom_id res chain seq x y z
N MET A 1 20.39 0.57 10.26
CA MET A 1 20.30 1.40 9.05
C MET A 1 21.12 2.62 9.31
N ASP A 2 22.33 2.59 8.79
CA ASP A 2 23.28 3.68 8.83
C ASP A 2 23.35 4.29 7.42
N LEU A 3 23.47 5.61 7.39
CA LEU A 3 23.49 6.42 6.16
C LEU A 3 24.58 7.48 6.28
N PRO A 4 25.32 7.79 5.19
CA PRO A 4 26.19 8.95 5.14
C PRO A 4 25.39 10.27 5.17
N GLU A 5 26.04 11.39 5.45
CA GLU A 5 25.41 12.72 5.27
C GLU A 5 24.98 12.94 3.80
N PRO A 6 23.92 13.72 3.55
CA PRO A 6 23.39 13.95 2.20
C PRO A 6 24.42 14.64 1.28
N GLY A 7 25.03 13.85 0.39
CA GLY A 7 25.98 14.30 -0.61
C GLY A 7 25.38 15.15 -1.75
N ARG A 8 26.24 15.61 -2.66
CA ARG A 8 25.81 16.42 -3.82
C ARG A 8 25.28 15.54 -4.95
N GLN A 9 23.96 15.63 -5.19
CA GLN A 9 23.28 14.78 -6.16
C GLN A 9 23.55 15.18 -7.61
N ARG A 10 23.72 14.19 -8.49
CA ARG A 10 23.82 14.42 -9.94
C ARG A 10 22.42 14.63 -10.50
N ARG A 11 22.10 15.85 -10.93
CA ARG A 11 20.75 16.23 -11.42
C ARG A 11 20.17 15.29 -12.50
N TRP A 12 21.04 14.78 -13.38
CA TRP A 12 20.68 13.80 -14.41
C TRP A 12 20.24 12.44 -13.85
N THR A 13 20.84 11.94 -12.77
CA THR A 13 20.40 10.68 -12.14
C THR A 13 19.11 10.87 -11.33
N VAL A 14 18.80 12.09 -10.87
CA VAL A 14 17.50 12.43 -10.26
C VAL A 14 16.38 12.40 -11.31
N LEU A 15 16.62 12.90 -12.52
CA LEU A 15 15.64 12.87 -13.61
C LEU A 15 15.42 11.44 -14.13
N LEU A 16 16.50 10.70 -14.39
CA LEU A 16 16.41 9.31 -14.86
C LEU A 16 16.10 8.29 -13.75
N ARG A 17 16.00 8.72 -12.48
CA ARG A 17 15.76 7.82 -11.34
C ARG A 17 14.51 6.98 -11.55
N TRP A 18 13.39 7.58 -11.98
CA TRP A 18 12.13 6.84 -12.22
C TRP A 18 12.28 5.67 -13.19
N LEU A 19 13.21 5.74 -14.14
CA LEU A 19 13.44 4.74 -15.18
C LEU A 19 14.39 3.66 -14.65
N LEU A 20 15.44 4.09 -13.94
CA LEU A 20 16.38 3.21 -13.23
C LEU A 20 15.71 2.41 -12.10
N LEU A 21 14.63 2.92 -11.52
CA LEU A 21 13.83 2.20 -10.53
C LEU A 21 12.98 1.07 -11.16
N ILE A 22 12.63 1.10 -12.45
CA ILE A 22 11.76 0.07 -13.04
C ILE A 22 12.38 -1.33 -12.95
N PRO A 23 13.65 -1.57 -13.37
CA PRO A 23 14.32 -2.85 -13.17
C PRO A 23 14.39 -3.28 -11.69
N GLN A 24 14.60 -2.33 -10.78
CA GLN A 24 14.67 -2.58 -9.34
C GLN A 24 13.32 -3.03 -8.78
N TYR A 25 12.22 -2.36 -9.16
CA TYR A 25 10.86 -2.75 -8.77
C TYR A 25 10.44 -4.09 -9.34
N ILE A 26 10.84 -4.43 -10.58
CA ILE A 26 10.60 -5.76 -11.16
C ILE A 26 11.31 -6.83 -10.31
N ALA A 27 12.59 -6.64 -9.99
CA ALA A 27 13.32 -7.56 -9.11
C ALA A 27 12.67 -7.67 -7.71
N LEU A 28 12.27 -6.54 -7.12
CA LEU A 28 11.56 -6.48 -5.84
C LEU A 28 10.21 -7.20 -5.87
N LEU A 29 9.46 -7.15 -6.98
CA LEU A 29 8.18 -7.85 -7.12
C LEU A 29 8.37 -9.37 -6.98
N PHE A 30 9.32 -9.95 -7.72
CA PHE A 30 9.65 -11.37 -7.60
C PHE A 30 10.16 -11.72 -6.20
N LEU A 31 11.01 -10.87 -5.62
CA LEU A 31 11.54 -11.04 -4.26
C LEU A 31 10.45 -10.95 -3.18
N TRP A 32 9.45 -10.07 -3.37
CA TRP A 32 8.32 -9.89 -2.46
C TRP A 32 7.37 -11.10 -2.50
N VAL A 33 7.09 -11.65 -3.69
CA VAL A 33 6.34 -12.90 -3.83
C VAL A 33 7.09 -14.06 -3.15
N ALA A 34 8.40 -14.20 -3.38
CA ALA A 34 9.19 -15.21 -2.69
C ALA A 34 9.21 -15.00 -1.16
N ALA A 35 9.37 -13.75 -0.70
CA ALA A 35 9.37 -13.39 0.71
C ALA A 35 8.02 -13.63 1.39
N SER A 36 6.88 -13.44 0.72
CA SER A 36 5.57 -13.72 1.29
C SER A 36 5.38 -15.22 1.55
N VAL A 37 5.77 -16.08 0.60
CA VAL A 37 5.74 -17.54 0.76
C VAL A 37 6.69 -17.99 1.88
N VAL A 38 7.93 -17.50 1.87
CA VAL A 38 8.94 -17.81 2.91
C VAL A 38 8.52 -17.30 4.29
N LEU A 39 7.83 -16.16 4.38
CA LEU A 39 7.28 -15.62 5.62
C LEU A 39 6.15 -16.47 6.18
N VAL A 40 5.23 -16.95 5.34
CA VAL A 40 4.15 -17.86 5.77
C VAL A 40 4.74 -19.16 6.32
N VAL A 41 5.67 -19.78 5.59
CA VAL A 41 6.38 -20.99 6.05
C VAL A 41 7.16 -20.71 7.35
N GLY A 42 7.84 -19.56 7.42
CA GLY A 42 8.59 -19.12 8.60
C GLY A 42 7.72 -18.89 9.84
N TRP A 43 6.49 -18.38 9.66
CA TRP A 43 5.52 -18.18 10.73
C TRP A 43 5.07 -19.51 11.34
N PHE A 44 4.69 -20.50 10.51
CA PHE A 44 4.38 -21.86 10.97
C PHE A 44 5.58 -22.54 11.63
N ALA A 45 6.77 -22.46 11.02
CA ALA A 45 7.99 -23.02 11.59
C ALA A 45 8.31 -22.40 12.97
N ALA A 46 8.16 -21.08 13.12
CA ALA A 46 8.40 -20.39 14.38
C ALA A 46 7.34 -20.69 15.46
N LEU A 47 6.08 -20.98 15.10
CA LEU A 47 5.08 -21.47 16.06
C LEU A 47 5.45 -22.84 16.64
N ILE A 48 5.95 -23.76 15.79
CA ILE A 48 6.35 -25.12 16.18
C ILE A 48 7.69 -25.10 16.94
N THR A 49 8.71 -24.47 16.37
CA THR A 49 10.10 -24.51 16.89
C THR A 49 10.38 -23.43 17.93
N GLY A 50 9.59 -22.36 18.02
CA GLY A 50 9.85 -21.19 18.88
C GLY A 50 11.00 -20.30 18.40
N ARG A 51 11.57 -20.58 17.21
CA ARG A 51 12.62 -19.81 16.55
C ARG A 51 12.43 -19.87 15.04
N LEU A 52 12.87 -18.84 14.34
CA LEU A 52 12.88 -18.83 12.87
C LEU A 52 14.03 -19.73 12.38
N PRO A 53 13.82 -20.63 11.40
CA PRO A 53 14.90 -21.41 10.80
C PRO A 53 15.95 -20.51 10.13
N GLU A 54 17.23 -20.86 10.26
CA GLU A 54 18.35 -20.11 9.68
C GLU A 54 18.20 -19.77 8.19
N PRO A 55 17.85 -20.69 7.26
CA PRO A 55 17.71 -20.32 5.85
C PRO A 55 16.58 -19.30 5.60
N ILE A 56 15.50 -19.38 6.38
CA ILE A 56 14.38 -18.43 6.32
C ILE A 56 14.80 -17.06 6.86
N ALA A 57 15.50 -17.03 8.00
CA ALA A 57 16.02 -15.81 8.59
C ALA A 57 17.05 -15.11 7.66
N SER A 58 17.94 -15.88 7.03
CA SER A 58 18.94 -15.39 6.08
C SER A 58 18.28 -14.79 4.83
N PHE A 59 17.33 -15.49 4.21
CA PHE A 59 16.59 -14.99 3.05
C PHE A 59 15.81 -13.70 3.36
N LEU A 60 15.04 -13.68 4.45
CA LEU A 60 14.25 -12.50 4.83
C LEU A 60 15.15 -11.31 5.22
N THR A 61 16.31 -11.56 5.83
CA THR A 61 17.32 -10.52 6.10
C THR A 61 17.88 -9.97 4.80
N GLY A 62 18.25 -10.83 3.85
CA GLY A 62 18.71 -10.42 2.52
C GLY A 62 17.67 -9.55 1.80
N TYR A 63 16.41 -9.99 1.77
CA TYR A 63 15.28 -9.21 1.23
C TYR A 63 15.17 -7.84 1.92
N LEU A 64 15.18 -7.79 3.25
CA LEU A 64 15.02 -6.54 4.01
C LEU A 64 16.17 -5.57 3.75
N VAL A 65 17.41 -6.05 3.70
CA VAL A 65 18.57 -5.23 3.37
C VAL A 65 18.41 -4.67 1.95
N TYR A 66 18.07 -5.52 0.99
CA TYR A 66 17.87 -5.12 -0.41
C TYR A 66 16.74 -4.10 -0.59
N SER A 67 15.55 -4.35 -0.01
CA SER A 67 14.43 -3.41 -0.07
C SER A 67 14.79 -2.07 0.56
N THR A 68 15.49 -2.06 1.69
CA THR A 68 15.97 -0.83 2.36
C THR A 68 16.93 -0.04 1.48
N ARG A 69 17.83 -0.70 0.73
CA ARG A 69 18.71 -0.05 -0.25
C ARG A 69 17.93 0.62 -1.38
N VAL A 70 16.92 -0.06 -1.92
CA VAL A 70 16.08 0.49 -2.99
C VAL A 70 15.19 1.63 -2.47
N THR A 71 14.58 1.50 -1.29
CA THR A 71 13.81 2.59 -0.65
C THR A 71 14.69 3.82 -0.41
N ALA A 72 15.92 3.66 0.08
CA ALA A 72 16.86 4.77 0.26
C ALA A 72 17.26 5.46 -1.05
N TYR A 73 17.40 4.71 -2.15
CA TYR A 73 17.62 5.26 -3.49
C TYR A 73 16.37 5.96 -4.05
N ALA A 74 15.19 5.36 -3.83
CA ALA A 74 13.88 5.83 -4.30
C ALA A 74 13.43 7.13 -3.61
N MET A 75 13.69 7.27 -2.32
CA MET A 75 13.41 8.48 -1.54
C MET A 75 14.50 9.56 -1.65
N LEU A 76 15.50 9.35 -2.53
CA LEU A 76 16.63 10.26 -2.79
C LEU A 76 17.60 10.46 -1.61
N LEU A 77 17.68 9.55 -0.63
CA LEU A 77 18.68 9.66 0.46
C LEU A 77 20.10 9.30 -0.02
N VAL A 78 20.21 8.45 -1.05
CA VAL A 78 21.48 7.91 -1.56
C VAL A 78 21.52 7.97 -3.09
N ASP A 79 22.63 8.48 -3.66
CA ASP A 79 22.83 8.62 -5.11
C ASP A 79 23.49 7.42 -5.80
N ALA A 80 24.11 6.52 -5.03
CA ALA A 80 24.62 5.27 -5.57
C ALA A 80 23.44 4.38 -6.01
N TYR A 81 23.51 3.83 -7.22
CA TYR A 81 22.50 2.89 -7.72
C TYR A 81 22.62 1.55 -6.96
N PRO A 82 21.51 0.98 -6.44
CA PRO A 82 21.57 -0.26 -5.66
C PRO A 82 21.97 -1.47 -6.54
N PRO A 83 22.98 -2.27 -6.14
CA PRO A 83 23.32 -3.50 -6.84
C PRO A 83 22.24 -4.57 -6.63
N PHE A 84 22.03 -5.42 -7.63
CA PHE A 84 21.13 -6.59 -7.58
C PHE A 84 21.72 -7.74 -6.73
N ALA A 85 22.04 -7.45 -5.46
CA ALA A 85 22.69 -8.39 -4.55
C ALA A 85 22.21 -8.19 -3.10
N PHE A 86 22.05 -9.30 -2.37
CA PHE A 86 21.69 -9.29 -0.95
C PHE A 86 22.82 -8.69 -0.09
N LEU A 87 24.07 -9.15 -0.28
CA LEU A 87 25.24 -8.53 0.31
C LEU A 87 25.89 -7.54 -0.67
N ALA A 88 26.20 -6.35 -0.16
CA ALA A 88 26.99 -5.34 -0.85
C ALA A 88 27.72 -4.54 0.25
N PRO A 89 28.91 -4.98 0.70
CA PRO A 89 29.61 -4.37 1.83
C PRO A 89 30.01 -2.92 1.54
N ASP A 90 30.36 -2.61 0.29
CA ASP A 90 30.78 -1.28 -0.17
C ASP A 90 29.60 -0.32 -0.44
N TYR A 91 28.35 -0.74 -0.20
CA TYR A 91 27.19 0.10 -0.43
C TYR A 91 26.89 0.97 0.82
N PRO A 92 26.63 2.29 0.66
CA PRO A 92 26.51 3.24 1.78
C PRO A 92 25.32 3.01 2.73
N VAL A 93 24.37 2.14 2.38
CA VAL A 93 23.26 1.76 3.26
C VAL A 93 23.57 0.41 3.89
N GLN A 94 23.95 0.45 5.17
CA GLN A 94 24.24 -0.74 5.96
C GLN A 94 23.15 -1.02 6.99
N VAL A 95 22.77 -2.29 7.08
CA VAL A 95 21.65 -2.80 7.89
C VAL A 95 22.09 -4.11 8.52
N GLU A 96 22.62 -4.03 9.74
CA GLU A 96 22.87 -5.20 10.58
C GLU A 96 21.57 -5.63 11.28
N VAL A 97 21.21 -6.89 11.14
CA VAL A 97 20.06 -7.49 11.81
C VAL A 97 20.50 -8.83 12.40
N HIS A 98 20.59 -8.87 13.72
CA HIS A 98 20.88 -10.09 14.47
C HIS A 98 19.55 -10.75 14.87
N PRO A 99 19.20 -11.94 14.32
CA PRO A 99 17.94 -12.60 14.65
C PRO A 99 17.93 -13.06 16.11
N GLY A 100 17.18 -12.34 16.94
CA GLY A 100 17.03 -12.63 18.37
C GLY A 100 16.11 -13.81 18.67
N LYS A 101 16.11 -14.31 19.92
CA LYS A 101 15.14 -15.31 20.38
C LYS A 101 13.71 -14.74 20.30
N LEU A 102 12.81 -15.43 19.61
CA LEU A 102 11.40 -15.05 19.52
C LEU A 102 10.59 -15.71 20.65
N ASN A 103 9.63 -14.97 21.20
CA ASN A 103 8.62 -15.54 22.10
C ASN A 103 7.39 -15.98 21.28
N ARG A 104 6.93 -17.23 21.45
CA ARG A 104 5.83 -17.83 20.68
C ARG A 104 4.54 -16.99 20.77
N LEU A 105 4.22 -16.48 21.96
CA LEU A 105 3.05 -15.60 22.17
C LEU A 105 3.21 -14.26 21.43
N ALA A 106 4.43 -13.73 21.34
CA ALA A 106 4.69 -12.49 20.59
C ALA A 106 4.48 -12.68 19.08
N VAL A 107 4.61 -13.89 18.52
CA VAL A 107 4.30 -14.18 17.11
C VAL A 107 2.79 -14.09 16.82
N LEU A 108 1.96 -14.50 17.78
CA LEU A 108 0.50 -14.50 17.65
C LEU A 108 -0.08 -13.10 17.91
N PHE A 109 0.31 -12.46 19.03
CA PHE A 109 -0.08 -11.08 19.33
C PHE A 109 0.54 -10.03 18.39
N ARG A 110 1.58 -10.39 17.62
CA ARG A 110 2.20 -9.51 16.62
C ARG A 110 1.19 -9.02 15.59
N ILE A 111 0.21 -9.82 15.16
CA ILE A 111 -0.79 -9.39 14.17
C ILE A 111 -1.61 -8.20 14.71
N ILE A 112 -2.09 -8.30 15.95
CA ILE A 112 -2.86 -7.23 16.61
C ILE A 112 -2.02 -5.96 16.79
N LEU A 113 -0.76 -6.14 17.21
CA LEU A 113 0.20 -5.03 17.36
C LEU A 113 0.64 -4.43 16.00
N LEU A 114 0.60 -5.20 14.92
CA LEU A 114 1.00 -4.73 13.59
C LEU A 114 0.02 -3.69 13.05
N ILE A 115 -1.28 -3.88 13.25
CA ILE A 115 -2.36 -3.01 12.73
C ILE A 115 -2.12 -1.50 13.00
N PRO A 116 -1.88 -1.03 14.24
CA PRO A 116 -1.60 0.40 14.46
C PRO A 116 -0.27 0.84 13.85
N ALA A 117 0.74 -0.04 13.79
CA ALA A 117 2.04 0.28 13.23
C ALA A 117 2.01 0.41 11.70
N THR A 118 1.27 -0.45 11.00
CA THR A 118 1.03 -0.35 9.55
C THR A 118 0.23 0.88 9.21
N VAL A 119 -0.83 1.21 9.95
CA VAL A 119 -1.59 2.46 9.74
C VAL A 119 -0.66 3.68 9.80
N VAL A 120 0.23 3.77 10.79
CA VAL A 120 1.22 4.87 10.87
C VAL A 120 2.17 4.90 9.66
N VAL A 121 2.67 3.74 9.20
CA VAL A 121 3.51 3.65 7.99
C VAL A 121 2.74 4.07 6.73
N GLU A 122 1.52 3.58 6.53
CA GLU A 122 0.68 3.93 5.38
C GLU A 122 0.45 5.45 5.32
N LEU A 123 0.08 6.08 6.44
CA LEU A 123 -0.07 7.54 6.51
C LEU A 123 1.23 8.28 6.17
N LEU A 124 2.38 7.83 6.70
CA LEU A 124 3.69 8.40 6.38
C LEU A 124 4.04 8.27 4.89
N ILE A 125 3.83 7.09 4.32
CA ILE A 125 4.17 6.75 2.94
C ILE A 125 3.25 7.49 1.96
N PHE A 126 1.93 7.57 2.21
CA PHE A 126 1.03 8.37 1.38
C PHE A 126 1.34 9.86 1.45
N GLY A 127 1.58 10.41 2.65
CA GLY A 127 2.01 11.80 2.80
C GLY A 127 3.33 12.11 2.10
N TRP A 128 4.28 11.16 2.16
CA TRP A 128 5.52 11.22 1.39
C TRP A 128 5.26 11.21 -0.13
N TYR A 129 4.43 10.30 -0.64
CA TYR A 129 4.12 10.20 -2.07
C TYR A 129 3.47 11.47 -2.64
N VAL A 130 2.56 12.12 -1.91
CA VAL A 130 1.93 13.37 -2.37
C VAL A 130 2.94 14.52 -2.48
N LEU A 131 3.94 14.57 -1.60
CA LEU A 131 4.99 15.60 -1.63
C LEU A 131 6.21 15.21 -2.49
N SER A 132 6.36 13.93 -2.81
CA SER A 132 7.39 13.38 -3.71
C SER A 132 7.61 14.18 -5.00
N PRO A 133 6.59 14.58 -5.79
CA PRO A 133 6.81 15.42 -6.98
C PRO A 133 7.41 16.80 -6.66
N ILE A 134 7.03 17.40 -5.53
CA ILE A 134 7.59 18.69 -5.06
C ILE A 134 9.05 18.49 -4.65
N PHE A 135 9.36 17.41 -3.92
CA PHE A 135 10.71 17.07 -3.49
C PHE A 135 11.62 16.73 -4.68
N TRP A 136 11.13 15.98 -5.65
CA TRP A 136 11.83 15.67 -6.89
C TRP A 136 12.18 16.96 -7.65
N LEU A 137 11.22 17.87 -7.85
CA LEU A 137 11.45 19.16 -8.49
C LEU A 137 12.42 20.04 -7.69
N MET A 138 12.26 20.10 -6.37
CA MET A 138 13.13 20.86 -5.47
C MET A 138 14.58 20.38 -5.54
N VAL A 139 14.82 19.06 -5.52
CA VAL A 139 16.15 18.47 -5.62
C VAL A 139 16.73 18.65 -7.03
N LEU A 140 15.92 18.56 -8.08
CA LEU A 140 16.33 18.82 -9.47
C LEU A 140 16.86 20.26 -9.65
N ILE A 141 16.17 21.25 -9.09
CA ILE A 141 16.55 22.68 -9.14
C ILE A 141 17.77 22.95 -8.25
N ARG A 142 17.75 22.48 -6.99
CA ARG A 142 18.75 22.82 -5.97
C ARG A 142 20.04 22.00 -6.09
N GLY A 143 19.97 20.79 -6.66
CA GLY A 143 21.09 19.82 -6.77
C GLY A 143 21.58 19.25 -5.44
N ARG A 144 20.81 19.44 -4.36
CA ARG A 144 21.10 18.97 -2.99
C ARG A 144 19.81 18.87 -2.19
N MET A 145 19.71 17.86 -1.34
CA MET A 145 18.58 17.67 -0.43
C MET A 145 18.71 18.64 0.77
N PRO A 146 17.65 19.39 1.15
CA PRO A 146 17.69 20.21 2.37
C PRO A 146 17.70 19.31 3.63
N ARG A 147 18.44 19.71 4.68
CA ARG A 147 18.65 18.89 5.90
C ARG A 147 17.33 18.44 6.55
N THR A 148 16.34 19.32 6.67
CA THR A 148 15.02 19.01 7.24
C THR A 148 14.26 17.92 6.46
N LEU A 149 14.42 17.88 5.13
CA LEU A 149 13.82 16.84 4.29
C LEU A 149 14.57 15.50 4.41
N PHE A 150 15.90 15.56 4.48
CA PHE A 150 16.73 14.38 4.75
C PHE A 150 16.42 13.75 6.11
N GLU A 151 16.31 14.56 7.18
CA GLU A 151 15.93 14.12 8.52
C GLU A 151 14.58 13.40 8.53
N ALA A 152 13.56 14.01 7.90
CA ALA A 152 12.21 13.44 7.83
C ALA A 152 12.15 12.16 6.97
N THR A 153 12.85 12.11 5.83
CA THR A 153 12.94 10.90 5.00
C THR A 153 13.69 9.77 5.70
N ALA A 154 14.82 10.06 6.35
CA ALA A 154 15.58 9.09 7.11
C ALA A 154 14.74 8.54 8.27
N ALA A 155 13.92 9.38 8.93
CA ALA A 155 12.97 8.93 9.94
C ALA A 155 11.92 7.97 9.36
N THR A 156 11.27 8.33 8.25
CA THR A 156 10.28 7.49 7.57
C THR A 156 10.88 6.15 7.10
N ALA A 157 11.97 6.18 6.34
CA ALA A 157 12.63 4.97 5.82
C ALA A 157 13.14 4.05 6.93
N ARG A 158 13.60 4.60 8.05
CA ARG A 158 14.05 3.83 9.22
C ARG A 158 12.87 3.24 10.01
N TYR A 159 11.75 3.95 10.09
CA TYR A 159 10.52 3.43 10.70
C TYR A 159 9.92 2.30 9.85
N ASP A 160 9.91 2.45 8.53
CA ASP A 160 9.54 1.44 7.54
C ASP A 160 10.41 0.17 7.64
N MET A 161 11.74 0.33 7.60
CA MET A 161 12.69 -0.78 7.80
C MET A 161 12.48 -1.51 9.14
N ARG A 162 12.22 -0.77 10.23
CA ARG A 162 11.88 -1.36 11.54
C ARG A 162 10.54 -2.10 11.52
N LEU A 163 9.53 -1.60 10.81
CA LEU A 163 8.24 -2.29 10.65
C LEU A 163 8.41 -3.58 9.85
N TYR A 164 9.09 -3.55 8.69
CA TYR A 164 9.32 -4.76 7.89
C TYR A 164 10.18 -5.79 8.63
N ALA A 165 11.19 -5.37 9.40
CA ALA A 165 11.95 -6.28 10.26
C ALA A 165 11.09 -6.95 11.36
N TYR A 166 10.11 -6.22 11.91
CA TYR A 166 9.16 -6.73 12.88
C TYR A 166 8.16 -7.68 12.20
N LEU A 167 7.59 -7.30 11.05
CA LEU A 167 6.70 -8.13 10.23
C LEU A 167 7.36 -9.46 9.86
N MET A 168 8.59 -9.41 9.36
CA MET A 168 9.37 -10.58 8.91
C MET A 168 10.00 -11.41 10.03
N MET A 169 9.63 -11.14 11.29
CA MET A 169 10.09 -11.90 12.45
C MET A 169 11.61 -11.90 12.67
N LEU A 170 12.32 -10.93 12.08
CA LEU A 170 13.76 -10.75 12.26
C LEU A 170 14.12 -10.02 13.56
N THR A 171 13.22 -9.16 14.05
CA THR A 171 13.33 -8.53 15.38
C THR A 171 12.07 -8.72 16.21
N ALA A 172 12.23 -8.78 17.53
CA ALA A 172 11.13 -8.71 18.50
C ALA A 172 10.78 -7.27 18.91
N ALA A 173 11.66 -6.30 18.63
CA ALA A 173 11.46 -4.91 19.03
C ALA A 173 10.34 -4.25 18.20
N TYR A 174 9.24 -3.87 18.86
CA TYR A 174 8.18 -3.09 18.24
C TYR A 174 8.74 -1.75 17.71
N PRO A 175 8.36 -1.30 16.50
CA PRO A 175 8.82 -0.02 15.95
C PRO A 175 8.30 1.14 16.80
N LYS A 176 9.11 1.60 17.75
CA LYS A 176 8.93 2.86 18.49
C LYS A 176 9.96 3.87 17.99
N ARG A 177 9.78 5.15 18.38
CA ARG A 177 10.67 6.29 18.03
C ARG A 177 10.65 6.66 16.53
N LEU A 178 9.52 7.19 16.06
CA LEU A 178 9.43 7.88 14.77
C LEU A 178 10.20 9.22 14.79
N PHE A 179 10.13 9.96 15.90
CA PHE A 179 10.70 11.31 16.04
C PHE A 179 12.18 11.34 16.52
N GLY A 180 12.95 10.28 16.24
CA GLY A 180 14.38 10.21 16.54
C GLY A 180 14.74 9.44 17.82
N ASP A 181 16.03 9.25 18.04
CA ASP A 181 16.59 8.57 19.22
C ASP A 181 16.98 9.54 20.33
N ALA A 182 16.93 9.09 21.58
CA ALA A 182 17.54 9.81 22.69
C ALA A 182 19.08 9.80 22.55
N PRO A 183 19.79 10.88 22.89
CA PRO A 183 21.25 10.93 22.81
C PRO A 183 21.87 9.88 23.74
N ALA A 184 22.53 8.87 23.15
CA ALA A 184 23.29 7.87 23.89
C ALA A 184 24.68 8.44 24.26
N PRO A 185 25.15 8.32 25.51
CA PRO A 185 26.40 8.96 25.94
C PRO A 185 27.71 8.46 25.28
N SER A 186 27.65 7.40 24.46
CA SER A 186 28.84 6.68 23.99
C SER A 186 28.80 6.16 22.55
N GLU A 187 27.79 6.50 21.74
CA GLU A 187 27.80 6.14 20.31
C GLU A 187 28.65 7.14 19.52
N GLN A 188 29.73 6.66 18.90
CA GLN A 188 30.60 7.45 18.02
C GLN A 188 29.81 7.91 16.78
N PRO A 189 29.92 9.19 16.36
CA PRO A 189 29.16 9.73 15.23
C PRO A 189 29.76 9.30 13.87
N GLY A 190 29.63 8.02 13.54
CA GLY A 190 30.04 7.46 12.24
C GLY A 190 28.99 7.56 11.13
N SER A 191 27.74 7.90 11.46
CA SER A 191 26.59 7.84 10.54
C SER A 191 25.60 8.96 10.85
N ALA A 192 25.07 9.62 9.81
CA ALA A 192 24.13 10.74 9.92
C ALA A 192 22.75 10.33 10.50
N THR A 193 22.53 9.03 10.70
CA THR A 193 21.27 8.44 11.20
C THR A 193 21.43 7.77 12.57
N ARG A 194 22.59 7.94 13.23
CA ARG A 194 22.91 7.27 14.51
C ARG A 194 23.69 8.18 15.47
N PRO A 195 23.02 8.76 16.49
CA PRO A 195 21.57 8.80 16.69
C PRO A 195 20.89 9.75 15.70
N LEU A 196 19.76 9.34 15.11
CA LEU A 196 18.94 10.25 14.29
C LEU A 196 18.21 11.23 15.21
N LEU A 197 18.60 12.50 15.17
CA LEU A 197 17.94 13.61 15.86
C LEU A 197 17.18 14.44 14.82
N LEU A 198 15.88 14.65 15.01
CA LEU A 198 15.09 15.53 14.15
C LEU A 198 15.06 16.95 14.72
N SER A 199 15.37 17.93 13.88
CA SER A 199 15.04 19.34 14.11
C SER A 199 13.53 19.54 14.24
N ASP A 200 13.08 20.62 14.88
CA ASP A 200 11.64 20.88 15.03
C ASP A 200 10.94 21.08 13.68
N ALA A 201 11.64 21.63 12.68
CA ALA A 201 11.18 21.68 11.30
C ALA A 201 11.08 20.28 10.66
N GLY A 202 12.03 19.38 10.94
CA GLY A 202 11.95 17.97 10.53
C GLY A 202 10.76 17.24 11.16
N LYS A 203 10.50 17.44 12.46
CA LYS A 203 9.31 16.90 13.16
C LYS A 203 8.01 17.43 12.54
N ALA A 204 7.93 18.73 12.29
CA ALA A 204 6.76 19.33 11.64
C ALA A 204 6.50 18.72 10.26
N LEU A 205 7.56 18.47 9.48
CA LEU A 205 7.47 17.86 8.15
C LEU A 205 7.01 16.38 8.20
N VAL A 206 7.42 15.61 9.23
CA VAL A 206 6.88 14.27 9.52
C VAL A 206 5.38 14.33 9.91
N VAL A 207 4.96 15.34 10.69
CA VAL A 207 3.54 15.56 11.00
C VAL A 207 2.75 15.94 9.74
N CYS A 208 3.30 16.75 8.84
CA CYS A 208 2.68 17.04 7.54
C CYS A 208 2.46 15.76 6.72
N PHE A 209 3.38 14.79 6.73
CA PHE A 209 3.15 13.49 6.08
C PHE A 209 1.94 12.77 6.67
N LEU A 210 1.88 12.64 7.99
CA LEU A 210 0.78 11.96 8.67
C LEU A 210 -0.58 12.60 8.38
N VAL A 211 -0.67 13.93 8.45
CA VAL A 211 -1.91 14.68 8.17
C VAL A 211 -2.33 14.53 6.71
N LEU A 212 -1.38 14.63 5.77
CA LEU A 212 -1.66 14.54 4.34
C LEU A 212 -2.06 13.13 3.91
N GLY A 213 -1.40 12.11 4.46
CA GLY A 213 -1.77 10.70 4.26
C GLY A 213 -3.15 10.38 4.85
N ALA A 214 -3.46 10.91 6.05
CA ALA A 214 -4.79 10.75 6.65
C ALA A 214 -5.89 11.42 5.82
N ALA A 215 -5.66 12.65 5.35
CA ALA A 215 -6.59 13.37 4.50
C ALA A 215 -6.87 12.63 3.19
N LEU A 216 -5.83 12.10 2.54
CA LEU A 216 -5.96 11.31 1.31
C LEU A 216 -6.70 9.99 1.55
N LEU A 217 -6.42 9.31 2.67
CA LEU A 217 -7.11 8.07 3.05
C LEU A 217 -8.61 8.31 3.26
N ILE A 218 -8.98 9.38 3.98
CA ILE A 218 -10.39 9.77 4.20
C ILE A 218 -11.05 10.12 2.86
N PHE A 219 -10.39 10.91 2.02
CA PHE A 219 -10.88 11.31 0.70
C PHE A 219 -11.14 10.11 -0.22
N ASN A 220 -10.18 9.18 -0.31
CA ASN A 220 -10.32 7.97 -1.13
C ASN A 220 -11.51 7.12 -0.67
N ASN A 221 -11.69 6.92 0.64
CA ASN A 221 -12.83 6.19 1.18
C ASN A 221 -14.17 6.88 0.85
N PHE A 222 -14.24 8.21 0.90
CA PHE A 222 -15.43 8.97 0.53
C PHE A 222 -15.79 8.84 -0.96
N ILE A 223 -14.81 8.92 -1.85
CA ILE A 223 -15.02 8.72 -3.30
C ILE A 223 -15.48 7.28 -3.59
N SER A 224 -14.85 6.28 -2.98
CA SER A 224 -15.29 4.87 -3.10
C SER A 224 -16.72 4.66 -2.60
N ALA A 225 -17.10 5.24 -1.45
CA ALA A 225 -18.46 5.15 -0.94
C ALA A 225 -19.48 5.77 -1.92
N THR A 226 -19.18 6.94 -2.49
CA THR A 226 -20.03 7.63 -3.46
C THR A 226 -20.24 6.79 -4.73
N ASN A 227 -19.15 6.23 -5.28
CA ASN A 227 -19.19 5.39 -6.47
C ASN A 227 -20.05 4.14 -6.25
N ASN A 228 -19.89 3.47 -5.10
CA ASN A 228 -20.67 2.29 -4.74
C ASN A 228 -22.18 2.60 -4.66
N THR A 229 -22.56 3.72 -4.06
CA THR A 229 -23.98 4.15 -3.96
C THR A 229 -24.60 4.36 -5.34
N SER A 230 -23.87 4.99 -6.27
CA SER A 230 -24.37 5.23 -7.64
C SER A 230 -24.60 3.95 -8.45
N THR A 231 -23.82 2.89 -8.19
CA THR A 231 -23.97 1.59 -8.87
C THR A 231 -25.19 0.81 -8.36
N THR A 232 -25.51 0.89 -7.06
CA THR A 232 -26.72 0.26 -6.50
C THR A 232 -28.03 0.90 -6.99
N SER A 233 -27.98 2.14 -7.48
CA SER A 233 -29.15 2.86 -8.00
C SER A 233 -29.50 2.59 -9.48
N GLN A 234 -28.80 1.69 -10.19
CA GLN A 234 -29.30 1.23 -11.50
C GLN A 234 -30.52 0.32 -11.31
N PRO A 235 -31.71 0.68 -11.83
CA PRO A 235 -32.82 -0.26 -11.88
C PRO A 235 -32.45 -1.35 -12.89
N SER A 236 -32.54 -2.63 -12.47
CA SER A 236 -32.49 -3.75 -13.41
C SER A 236 -33.45 -3.48 -14.56
N ALA A 237 -32.95 -3.53 -15.80
CA ALA A 237 -33.74 -3.33 -17.01
C ALA A 237 -34.68 -4.51 -17.27
N ALA A 238 -35.68 -4.68 -16.40
CA ALA A 238 -36.79 -5.61 -16.54
C ALA A 238 -37.80 -5.09 -17.58
N SER A 239 -37.33 -4.80 -18.80
CA SER A 239 -38.17 -4.53 -19.98
C SER A 239 -37.38 -4.60 -21.29
N GLN A 240 -36.88 -5.79 -21.62
CA GLN A 240 -36.74 -6.19 -23.03
C GLN A 240 -37.31 -7.60 -23.18
N ALA A 241 -38.64 -7.66 -23.31
CA ALA A 241 -39.32 -8.88 -23.74
C ALA A 241 -38.94 -9.17 -25.19
N SER A 242 -38.45 -10.38 -25.45
CA SER A 242 -38.36 -10.96 -26.79
C SER A 242 -39.22 -12.23 -26.82
N PRO A 243 -40.16 -12.39 -27.75
CA PRO A 243 -41.03 -13.57 -27.76
C PRO A 243 -40.24 -14.81 -28.21
N SER A 244 -40.26 -15.86 -27.39
CA SER A 244 -39.71 -17.16 -27.75
C SER A 244 -40.62 -17.89 -28.73
N GLU A 245 -40.09 -18.29 -29.89
CA GLU A 245 -40.78 -19.24 -30.77
C GLU A 245 -40.89 -20.63 -30.15
N GLY A 246 -41.99 -21.33 -30.47
CA GLY A 246 -41.94 -22.78 -30.65
C GLY A 246 -42.26 -23.70 -29.46
N VAL A 247 -43.51 -23.74 -28.99
CA VAL A 247 -44.10 -24.98 -28.44
C VAL A 247 -45.52 -25.19 -28.98
N MET A 248 -45.66 -26.09 -29.96
CA MET A 248 -46.92 -26.79 -30.18
C MET A 248 -47.23 -27.65 -28.95
N THR A 249 -48.46 -27.59 -28.43
CA THR A 249 -49.33 -28.75 -28.10
C THR A 249 -50.47 -28.34 -27.16
N ARG A 250 -51.67 -28.16 -27.74
CA ARG A 250 -52.92 -28.61 -27.11
C ARG A 250 -53.89 -29.07 -28.19
N LEU A 251 -53.92 -30.39 -28.41
CA LEU A 251 -55.05 -31.06 -29.05
C LEU A 251 -56.29 -30.94 -28.14
N GLY A 252 -57.47 -30.84 -28.75
CA GLY A 252 -58.75 -30.60 -28.06
C GLY A 252 -59.74 -29.88 -28.98
N VAL A 253 -60.03 -30.44 -30.16
CA VAL A 253 -61.21 -31.33 -30.39
C VAL A 253 -62.52 -30.55 -30.52
N ARG A 254 -63.14 -30.68 -31.71
CA ARG A 254 -64.59 -30.70 -32.07
C ARG A 254 -65.60 -29.96 -31.16
N GLN A 255 -66.64 -29.27 -31.66
CA GLN A 255 -67.17 -28.99 -33.01
C GLN A 255 -68.22 -27.85 -32.90
N PRO A 256 -68.79 -27.32 -34.01
CA PRO A 256 -69.63 -26.12 -33.97
C PRO A 256 -71.12 -26.42 -33.74
N VAL A 257 -71.89 -25.42 -33.32
CA VAL A 257 -73.34 -25.33 -33.62
C VAL A 257 -73.73 -23.87 -33.96
N ARG A 258 -74.54 -23.73 -35.02
CA ARG A 258 -75.21 -22.51 -35.50
C ARG A 258 -76.40 -22.13 -34.59
N GLN A 259 -77.08 -21.03 -34.96
CA GLN A 259 -78.44 -20.64 -34.57
C GLN A 259 -78.52 -19.79 -33.29
N GLN A 260 -79.44 -18.82 -33.17
CA GLN A 260 -80.30 -18.15 -34.17
C GLN A 260 -80.79 -16.82 -33.59
N GLN A 261 -81.20 -15.90 -34.47
CA GLN A 261 -82.34 -14.98 -34.32
C GLN A 261 -82.48 -14.07 -33.07
N ARG A 262 -82.50 -12.76 -33.38
CA ARG A 262 -83.58 -11.79 -33.08
C ARG A 262 -84.06 -11.58 -31.63
N THR A 263 -83.87 -10.34 -31.16
CA THR A 263 -84.90 -9.42 -30.61
C THR A 263 -84.20 -8.06 -30.45
N THR A 264 -84.56 -6.96 -31.13
CA THR A 264 -85.81 -6.16 -31.18
C THR A 264 -85.99 -5.23 -29.97
N THR A 265 -86.38 -3.97 -30.25
CA THR A 265 -86.67 -2.82 -29.33
C THR A 265 -85.40 -2.02 -28.94
N ALA A 266 -85.11 -0.83 -29.48
CA ALA A 266 -85.76 0.51 -29.32
C ALA A 266 -85.62 1.06 -27.86
N VAL A 267 -85.40 2.33 -27.50
CA VAL A 267 -85.65 3.72 -28.02
C VAL A 267 -84.50 4.63 -27.48
N GLY A 268 -84.13 5.83 -27.96
CA GLY A 268 -84.51 6.69 -29.10
C GLY A 268 -83.96 8.14 -28.93
N PRO A 269 -83.87 8.99 -29.99
CA PRO A 269 -83.30 10.37 -29.96
C PRO A 269 -84.40 11.47 -30.10
N PRO A 270 -84.14 12.78 -30.37
CA PRO A 270 -83.00 13.71 -30.11
C PRO A 270 -83.40 15.13 -29.54
N ARG A 271 -82.39 15.98 -29.20
CA ARG A 271 -82.43 17.49 -29.13
C ARG A 271 -83.38 18.12 -28.07
N LEU A 272 -83.20 19.36 -27.56
CA LEU A 272 -83.01 20.69 -28.19
C LEU A 272 -82.18 21.68 -27.33
N PRO A 273 -81.77 22.85 -27.88
CA PRO A 273 -81.21 23.98 -27.13
C PRO A 273 -82.24 25.05 -26.77
N LEU A 274 -81.94 25.82 -25.71
CA LEU A 274 -82.70 26.96 -25.13
C LEU A 274 -84.07 26.62 -24.52
#